data_AF-A0A958G8X9-F1
#
_entry.id   AF-A0A958G8X9-F1
#
_cell.length_a   1.000
_cell.length_b   1.000
_cell.length_c   1.000
_cell.angle_alpha   90.00
_cell.angle_beta   90.00
_cell.angle_gamma   90.00
#
_symmetry.space_group_name_H-M   'P 1'
#
loop_
_entity.id
_entity.type
_entity.pdbx_description
1 polymer ?
#
loop_
_entity_poly.entity_id
_entity_poly.type
_entity_poly.pdbx_seq_one_letter_code
_entity_poly.pdbx_strand_id
1 'polypeptide(L)'
;IEIIATLAVIWAFYRFDILTAFWALFTALTINPAASLFGIGNSGHLASGWVVAAFGGLLLIYAIVTFWGSDRITDYQRIAPAFAKNITERQRLQRELEIARDVQMSFLPAVNPDVHNLDIAARCIPALEVGGDYYDFVELEGNRLGVVIG
;
A
#
# COMPACT_ATOMS: atom_id res chain seq x y z
N ILE A 1 23.03 38.48 -0.53
CA ILE A 1 21.92 38.00 -1.40
C ILE A 1 21.86 36.47 -1.36
N GLU A 2 22.99 35.78 -1.56
CA GLU A 2 23.04 34.31 -1.56
C GLU A 2 22.59 33.63 -0.25
N ILE A 3 22.95 34.19 0.92
CA ILE A 3 22.56 33.63 2.24
C ILE A 3 21.03 33.69 2.46
N ILE A 4 20.37 34.72 1.93
CA ILE A 4 18.92 34.88 2.08
C ILE A 4 18.20 33.86 1.19
N ALA A 5 18.75 33.58 0.00
CA ALA A 5 18.23 32.57 -0.91
C ALA A 5 18.36 31.15 -0.32
N THR A 6 19.49 30.81 0.30
CA THR A 6 19.66 29.49 0.93
C THR A 6 18.72 29.28 2.11
N LEU A 7 18.52 30.31 2.95
CA LEU A 7 17.56 30.24 4.05
C LEU A 7 16.10 30.09 3.56
N ALA A 8 15.73 30.76 2.46
CA ALA A 8 14.42 30.62 1.86
C ALA A 8 14.17 29.21 1.29
N VAL A 9 15.19 28.59 0.68
CA VAL A 9 15.11 27.20 0.17
C VAL A 9 14.96 26.19 1.31
N ILE A 10 15.69 26.36 2.40
CA ILE A 10 15.57 25.49 3.58
C ILE A 10 14.17 25.59 4.19
N TRP A 11 13.63 26.81 4.32
CA TRP A 11 12.27 27.01 4.81
C TRP A 11 11.22 26.38 3.87
N ALA A 12 11.39 26.53 2.56
CA ALA A 12 10.51 25.91 1.56
C ALA A 12 10.55 24.39 1.65
N PHE A 13 11.73 23.77 1.81
CA PHE A 13 11.90 22.33 1.98
C PHE A 13 11.13 21.75 3.16
N TYR A 14 11.16 22.43 4.31
CA TYR A 14 10.42 21.98 5.49
C TYR A 14 8.91 22.15 5.36
N ARG A 15 8.44 23.01 4.44
CA ARG A 15 7.02 23.40 4.34
C ARG A 15 6.30 22.77 3.15
N PHE A 16 7.02 22.50 2.06
CA PHE A 16 6.50 22.03 0.77
C PHE A 16 7.55 21.08 0.19
N ASP A 17 7.25 19.77 0.23
CA ASP A 17 7.89 18.61 -0.40
C ASP A 17 9.27 18.76 -1.13
N ILE A 18 10.10 17.72 -1.12
CA ILE A 18 11.45 17.67 -1.73
C ILE A 18 11.50 18.25 -3.15
N LEU A 19 10.45 18.00 -3.94
CA LEU A 19 10.36 18.48 -5.32
C LEU A 19 10.28 20.01 -5.39
N THR A 20 9.52 20.66 -4.50
CA THR A 20 9.37 22.13 -4.46
C THR A 20 10.68 22.81 -4.06
N ALA A 21 11.42 22.22 -3.12
CA ALA A 21 12.74 22.73 -2.72
C ALA A 21 13.79 22.63 -3.85
N PHE A 22 13.80 21.52 -4.58
CA PHE A 22 14.69 21.32 -5.72
C PHE A 22 14.44 22.37 -6.82
N TRP A 23 13.18 22.67 -7.12
CA TRP A 23 12.81 23.70 -8.10
C TRP A 23 13.18 25.12 -7.66
N ALA A 24 12.98 25.46 -6.39
CA ALA A 24 13.36 26.75 -5.84
C ALA A 24 14.88 26.99 -5.96
N LEU A 25 15.68 25.96 -5.67
CA LEU A 25 17.14 26.01 -5.79
C LEU A 25 17.58 26.17 -7.25
N PHE A 26 17.01 25.38 -8.17
CA PHE A 26 17.35 25.44 -9.59
C PHE A 26 17.03 26.81 -10.21
N THR A 27 15.90 27.40 -9.83
CA THR A 27 15.49 28.74 -10.28
C THR A 27 16.44 29.83 -9.73
N ALA A 28 16.84 29.73 -8.46
CA ALA A 28 17.79 30.67 -7.86
C ALA A 28 19.18 30.64 -8.53
N LEU A 29 19.64 29.45 -8.94
CA LEU A 29 20.94 29.26 -9.61
C LEU A 29 20.96 29.80 -11.06
N THR A 30 19.80 29.87 -11.72
CA THR A 30 19.70 30.26 -13.14
C THR A 30 19.47 31.76 -13.35
N ILE A 31 18.82 32.46 -12.41
CA ILE A 31 18.47 33.89 -12.55
C ILE A 31 19.70 34.82 -12.54
N ASN A 32 20.66 34.60 -11.62
CA ASN A 32 21.84 35.47 -11.48
C ASN A 32 22.74 35.52 -12.73
N PRO A 33 23.13 34.39 -13.34
CA PRO A 33 23.91 34.41 -14.58
C PRO A 33 23.08 34.81 -15.81
N ALA A 34 21.75 34.70 -15.78
CA ALA A 34 20.90 35.16 -16.88
C ALA A 34 20.83 36.70 -16.96
N ALA A 35 20.82 37.38 -15.82
CA ALA A 35 20.76 38.83 -15.75
C ALA A 35 21.98 39.52 -16.39
N SER A 36 23.17 38.91 -16.29
CA SER A 36 24.40 39.45 -16.89
C SER A 36 24.44 39.31 -18.42
N LEU A 37 23.67 38.40 -19.02
CA LEU A 37 23.63 38.20 -20.46
C LEU A 37 22.88 39.31 -21.22
N PHE A 38 21.96 40.01 -20.57
CA PHE A 38 21.21 41.12 -21.18
C PHE A 38 22.00 42.43 -21.28
N GLY A 39 23.07 42.59 -20.49
CA GLY A 39 23.88 43.82 -20.44
C GLY A 39 25.03 43.90 -21.45
N ILE A 40 25.35 42.79 -22.12
CA ILE A 40 26.45 42.71 -23.09
C ILE A 40 25.83 42.88 -24.48
N GLY A 41 26.06 44.01 -25.14
CA GLY A 41 25.45 44.43 -26.41
C GLY A 41 25.80 43.60 -27.65
N ASN A 42 25.76 42.26 -27.54
CA ASN A 42 26.00 41.29 -28.59
C ASN A 42 24.68 40.57 -28.93
N SER A 43 24.35 40.48 -30.22
CA SER A 43 23.07 39.91 -30.69
C SER A 43 22.85 38.45 -30.28
N GLY A 44 23.92 37.67 -30.15
CA GLY A 44 23.85 36.28 -29.67
C GLY A 44 23.48 36.12 -28.20
N HIS A 45 23.88 37.06 -27.33
CA HIS A 45 23.59 36.99 -25.89
C HIS A 45 22.16 37.42 -25.56
N LEU A 46 21.59 38.32 -26.38
CA LEU A 46 20.18 38.72 -26.28
C LEU A 46 19.23 37.55 -26.60
N ALA A 47 19.59 36.70 -27.58
CA ALA A 47 18.82 35.49 -27.89
C ALA A 47 18.87 34.46 -26.75
N SER A 48 20.04 34.27 -26.12
CA SER A 48 20.18 33.38 -24.96
C SER A 48 19.38 33.86 -23.74
N GLY A 49 19.21 35.17 -23.55
CA GLY A 49 18.40 35.72 -22.47
C GLY A 49 16.91 35.35 -22.58
N TRP A 50 16.34 35.40 -23.78
CA TRP A 50 14.94 35.01 -24.02
C TRP A 50 14.70 33.52 -23.79
N VAL A 51 15.67 32.66 -24.12
CA VAL A 51 15.59 31.22 -23.86
C VAL A 51 15.50 30.96 -22.35
N VAL A 52 16.32 31.63 -21.55
CA VAL A 52 16.28 31.48 -20.08
C VAL A 52 14.99 32.04 -19.49
N ALA A 53 14.48 33.16 -20.00
CA ALA A 53 13.20 33.72 -19.56
C ALA A 53 12.02 32.78 -19.84
N ALA A 54 12.00 32.14 -21.01
CA ALA A 54 10.97 31.16 -21.36
C ALA A 54 11.04 29.91 -20.46
N PHE A 55 12.26 29.42 -20.20
CA PHE A 55 12.46 28.29 -19.28
C PHE A 55 12.01 28.63 -17.86
N GLY A 56 12.39 29.80 -17.34
CA GLY A 56 11.96 30.28 -16.02
C GLY A 56 10.44 30.42 -15.90
N GLY A 57 9.77 30.93 -16.94
CA GLY A 57 8.31 31.02 -16.99
C GLY A 57 7.61 29.67 -16.93
N LEU A 58 8.11 28.67 -17.67
CA LEU A 58 7.57 27.31 -17.68
C LEU A 58 7.70 26.65 -16.30
N LEU A 59 8.83 26.84 -15.63
CA LEU A 59 9.04 26.35 -14.27
C LEU A 59 8.12 27.01 -13.26
N LEU A 60 7.86 28.31 -13.41
CA LEU A 60 6.93 29.05 -12.55
C LEU A 60 5.49 28.52 -12.70
N ILE A 61 5.04 28.26 -13.92
CA ILE A 61 3.73 27.64 -14.19
C ILE A 61 3.64 26.26 -13.53
N TYR A 62 4.66 25.42 -13.68
CA TYR A 62 4.68 24.09 -13.05
C TYR A 62 4.68 24.17 -11.52
N ALA A 63 5.42 25.11 -10.92
CA ALA A 63 5.41 25.37 -9.49
C ALA A 63 4.03 25.80 -8.98
N ILE A 64 3.30 26.63 -9.75
CA ILE A 64 1.92 27.01 -9.42
C ILE A 64 0.99 25.79 -9.48
N VAL A 65 1.11 24.97 -10.52
CA VAL A 65 0.27 23.75 -10.70
C VAL A 65 0.47 22.78 -9.54
N THR A 66 1.71 22.53 -9.12
CA THR A 66 2.02 21.63 -8.00
C THR A 66 1.59 22.22 -6.65
N PHE A 67 1.77 23.53 -6.44
CA PHE A 67 1.29 24.22 -5.24
C PHE A 67 -0.23 24.12 -5.07
N TRP A 68 -0.99 24.28 -6.15
CA TRP A 68 -2.45 24.14 -6.13
C TRP A 68 -2.90 22.67 -6.10
N GLY A 69 -2.11 21.74 -6.64
CA GLY A 69 -2.41 20.31 -6.69
C GLY A 69 -2.14 19.55 -5.38
N SER A 70 -1.26 20.06 -4.52
CA SER A 70 -0.85 19.40 -3.27
C SER A 70 -2.00 19.16 -2.29
N ASP A 71 -3.07 19.95 -2.36
CA ASP A 71 -4.24 19.83 -1.46
C ASP A 71 -5.12 18.62 -1.79
N ARG A 72 -4.95 17.99 -2.97
CA ARG A 72 -5.74 16.83 -3.42
C ARG A 72 -5.08 15.47 -3.17
N ILE A 73 -3.76 15.41 -2.94
CA ILE A 73 -3.02 14.13 -2.90
C ILE A 73 -3.09 13.48 -1.50
N THR A 74 -3.40 14.24 -0.46
CA THR A 74 -3.34 13.78 0.95
C THR A 74 -4.73 13.62 1.58
N ASP A 75 -5.78 13.30 0.80
CA ASP A 75 -7.13 13.04 1.34
C ASP A 75 -7.24 11.61 1.91
N TYR A 76 -6.39 11.31 2.90
CA TYR A 76 -6.45 10.08 3.68
C TYR A 76 -7.79 9.94 4.42
N GLN A 77 -8.44 11.06 4.73
CA GLN A 77 -9.71 11.09 5.46
C GLN A 77 -10.86 10.45 4.68
N ARG A 78 -10.86 10.51 3.34
CA ARG A 78 -11.85 9.80 2.52
C ARG A 78 -11.69 8.29 2.49
N ILE A 79 -10.46 7.78 2.58
CA ILE A 79 -10.19 6.34 2.43
C ILE A 79 -10.20 5.62 3.78
N ALA A 80 -9.85 6.32 4.87
CA ALA A 80 -9.87 5.81 6.24
C ALA A 80 -11.19 5.08 6.63
N PRO A 81 -12.40 5.63 6.40
CA PRO A 81 -13.64 4.95 6.79
C PRO A 81 -13.91 3.69 5.96
N ALA A 82 -13.56 3.69 4.67
CA ALA A 82 -13.74 2.52 3.81
C ALA A 82 -12.80 1.38 4.21
N PHE A 83 -11.54 1.67 4.53
CA PHE A 83 -10.61 0.68 5.06
C PHE A 83 -11.05 0.12 6.41
N ALA A 84 -11.50 0.97 7.33
CA ALA A 84 -11.98 0.54 8.64
C ALA A 84 -13.16 -0.44 8.50
N LYS A 85 -14.13 -0.13 7.62
CA LYS A 85 -15.27 -1.01 7.34
C LYS A 85 -14.83 -2.37 6.76
N ASN A 86 -13.94 -2.36 5.77
CA ASN A 86 -13.44 -3.59 5.15
C ASN A 86 -12.69 -4.49 6.15
N ILE A 87 -11.94 -3.89 7.08
CA ILE A 87 -11.25 -4.64 8.14
C ILE A 87 -12.27 -5.32 9.06
N THR A 88 -13.31 -4.60 9.50
CA THR A 88 -14.34 -5.16 10.37
C THR A 88 -15.13 -6.29 9.69
N GLU A 89 -15.52 -6.11 8.43
CA GLU A 89 -16.21 -7.17 7.67
C GLU A 89 -15.33 -8.41 7.50
N ARG A 90 -14.05 -8.23 7.16
CA ARG A 90 -13.10 -9.33 7.04
C ARG A 90 -12.90 -10.07 8.36
N GLN A 91 -12.76 -9.35 9.47
CA GLN A 91 -12.65 -9.95 10.81
C GLN A 91 -13.90 -10.75 11.18
N ARG A 92 -15.09 -10.24 10.83
CA ARG A 92 -16.33 -10.97 11.06
C ARG A 92 -16.39 -12.27 10.26
N LEU A 93 -16.08 -12.23 8.96
CA LEU A 93 -16.05 -13.41 8.10
C LEU A 93 -15.03 -14.45 8.58
N GLN A 94 -13.83 -14.01 8.97
CA GLN A 94 -12.83 -14.90 9.56
C GLN A 94 -13.37 -15.61 10.80
N ARG A 95 -14.10 -14.90 11.66
CA ARG A 95 -14.69 -15.47 12.86
C ARG A 95 -15.81 -16.46 12.56
N GLU A 96 -16.63 -16.18 11.55
CA GLU A 96 -17.66 -17.11 11.07
C GLU A 96 -17.04 -18.40 10.52
N LEU A 97 -15.92 -18.29 9.79
CA LEU A 97 -15.16 -19.44 9.29
C LEU A 97 -14.45 -20.23 10.40
N GLU A 98 -13.87 -19.56 11.39
CA GLU A 98 -13.30 -20.21 12.59
C GLU A 98 -14.36 -21.04 13.31
N ILE A 99 -15.56 -20.47 13.53
CA ILE A 99 -16.67 -21.21 14.16
C ILE A 99 -17.06 -22.42 13.31
N ALA A 100 -17.20 -22.26 11.99
CA ALA A 100 -17.57 -23.37 11.11
C ALA A 100 -16.52 -24.49 11.13
N ARG A 101 -15.23 -24.13 11.21
CA ARG A 101 -14.13 -25.09 11.36
C ARG A 101 -14.22 -25.84 12.68
N ASP A 102 -14.43 -25.14 13.78
CA ASP A 102 -14.55 -25.75 15.10
C ASP A 102 -15.73 -26.73 15.17
N VAL A 103 -16.86 -26.35 14.57
CA VAL A 103 -18.03 -27.21 14.42
C VAL A 103 -17.70 -28.46 13.59
N GLN A 104 -17.07 -28.31 12.41
CA GLN A 104 -16.66 -29.46 11.59
C GLN A 104 -15.74 -30.41 12.36
N MET A 105 -14.70 -29.86 13.02
CA MET A 105 -13.73 -30.65 13.77
C MET A 105 -14.38 -31.35 14.97
N SER A 106 -15.44 -30.77 15.56
CA SER A 106 -16.18 -31.39 16.66
C SER A 106 -16.99 -32.63 16.26
N PHE A 107 -17.31 -32.79 14.97
CA PHE A 107 -17.98 -33.98 14.45
C PHE A 107 -17.02 -35.12 14.12
N LEU A 108 -15.72 -34.85 14.02
CA LEU A 108 -14.74 -35.89 13.71
C LEU A 108 -14.43 -36.74 14.95
N PRO A 109 -14.19 -38.04 14.79
CA PRO A 109 -13.76 -38.91 15.89
C PRO A 109 -12.50 -38.36 16.57
N ALA A 110 -12.60 -38.12 17.88
CA ALA A 110 -11.48 -37.63 18.71
C ALA A 110 -10.43 -38.73 18.97
N VAL A 111 -10.85 -40.00 18.92
CA VAL A 111 -10.01 -41.18 19.16
C VAL A 111 -10.32 -42.21 18.08
N ASN A 112 -9.30 -42.87 17.55
CA ASN A 112 -9.49 -43.98 16.61
C ASN A 112 -9.98 -45.23 17.37
N PRO A 113 -10.87 -46.04 16.80
CA PRO A 113 -11.34 -47.27 17.43
C PRO A 113 -10.19 -48.28 17.60
N ASP A 114 -10.19 -49.01 18.71
CA ASP A 114 -9.26 -50.11 18.96
C ASP A 114 -9.83 -51.41 18.38
N VAL A 115 -9.23 -51.91 17.31
CA VAL A 115 -9.67 -53.13 16.62
C VAL A 115 -8.54 -54.15 16.65
N HIS A 116 -8.86 -55.35 17.13
CA HIS A 116 -7.88 -56.43 17.27
C HIS A 116 -7.17 -56.74 15.93
N ASN A 117 -5.84 -56.63 15.93
CA ASN A 117 -4.95 -56.80 14.77
C ASN A 117 -5.05 -55.71 13.67
N LEU A 118 -5.61 -54.54 13.95
CA LEU A 118 -5.65 -53.41 13.02
C LEU A 118 -5.09 -52.15 13.66
N ASP A 119 -4.20 -51.44 12.95
CA ASP A 119 -3.71 -50.12 13.36
C ASP A 119 -4.42 -49.05 12.51
N ILE A 120 -5.14 -48.14 13.16
CA ILE A 120 -6.00 -47.14 12.50
C ILE A 120 -5.52 -45.74 12.86
N ALA A 121 -5.23 -44.95 11.83
CA ALA A 121 -4.91 -43.53 11.95
C ALA A 121 -5.73 -42.71 10.96
N ALA A 122 -6.39 -41.65 11.45
CA ALA A 122 -7.13 -40.70 10.63
C ALA A 122 -6.71 -39.26 10.95
N ARG A 123 -6.70 -38.41 9.93
CA ARG A 123 -6.44 -36.96 10.06
C ARG A 123 -7.14 -36.21 8.95
N CYS A 124 -7.97 -35.23 9.32
CA CYS A 124 -8.53 -34.26 8.38
C CYS A 124 -7.70 -32.97 8.43
N ILE A 125 -7.25 -32.47 7.27
CA ILE A 125 -6.55 -31.19 7.14
C ILE A 125 -7.31 -30.35 6.11
N PRO A 126 -8.04 -29.31 6.53
CA PRO A 126 -8.74 -28.42 5.60
C PRO A 126 -7.77 -27.74 4.63
N ALA A 127 -8.17 -27.60 3.36
CA ALA A 127 -7.40 -26.89 2.34
C ALA A 127 -7.41 -25.35 2.51
N LEU A 128 -8.51 -24.83 3.05
CA LEU A 128 -8.74 -23.40 3.36
C LEU A 128 -9.15 -23.27 4.85
N GLU A 129 -10.03 -22.33 5.21
CA GLU A 129 -10.49 -22.19 6.59
C GLU A 129 -11.35 -23.38 7.06
N VAL A 130 -12.17 -23.96 6.17
CA VAL A 130 -13.09 -25.10 6.43
C VAL A 130 -13.05 -26.07 5.25
N GLY A 131 -13.09 -27.38 5.51
CA GLY A 131 -13.14 -28.42 4.48
C GLY A 131 -14.57 -28.96 4.26
N GLY A 132 -14.81 -29.67 3.17
CA GLY A 132 -16.02 -30.51 3.02
C GLY A 132 -15.85 -31.91 3.60
N ASP A 133 -14.60 -32.30 3.82
CA ASP A 133 -14.22 -33.67 4.14
C ASP A 133 -14.71 -34.09 5.53
N TYR A 134 -15.24 -35.31 5.62
CA TYR A 134 -15.77 -35.89 6.84
C TYR A 134 -15.39 -37.36 6.94
N TYR A 135 -15.12 -37.84 8.14
CA TYR A 135 -15.00 -39.28 8.39
C TYR A 135 -15.60 -39.68 9.73
N ASP A 136 -16.03 -40.93 9.84
CA ASP A 136 -16.57 -41.50 11.07
C ASP A 136 -16.34 -43.01 11.16
N PHE A 137 -16.32 -43.51 12.40
CA PHE A 137 -16.14 -44.91 12.73
C PHE A 137 -17.37 -45.43 13.47
N VAL A 138 -18.05 -46.41 12.87
CA VAL A 138 -19.28 -46.99 13.43
C VAL A 138 -19.02 -48.44 13.79
N GLU A 139 -19.13 -48.78 15.07
CA GLU A 139 -19.08 -50.18 15.52
C GLU A 139 -20.37 -50.91 15.12
N LEU A 140 -20.20 -52.08 14.50
CA LEU A 140 -21.29 -52.93 14.02
C LEU A 140 -21.26 -54.28 14.74
N GLU A 141 -22.42 -54.93 14.82
CA GLU A 141 -22.55 -56.26 15.42
C GLU A 141 -21.60 -57.28 14.77
N GLY A 142 -21.06 -58.18 15.59
CA GLY A 142 -20.17 -59.26 15.15
C GLY A 142 -18.71 -58.84 14.97
N ASN A 143 -18.22 -57.87 15.75
CA ASN A 143 -16.84 -57.38 15.70
C ASN A 143 -16.45 -56.80 14.33
N ARG A 144 -17.37 -56.03 13.73
CA ARG A 144 -17.17 -55.36 12.43
C ARG A 144 -17.06 -53.86 12.64
N LEU A 145 -16.17 -53.20 11.89
CA LEU A 145 -16.02 -51.76 11.89
C LEU A 145 -16.52 -51.19 10.55
N GLY A 146 -17.48 -50.27 10.61
CA GLY A 146 -17.88 -49.42 9.50
C GLY A 146 -17.04 -48.15 9.46
N VAL A 147 -16.54 -47.78 8.28
CA VAL A 147 -15.82 -46.53 8.06
C VAL A 147 -16.59 -45.69 7.06
N VAL A 148 -16.92 -44.46 7.42
CA VAL A 148 -17.57 -43.49 6.54
C VAL A 148 -16.54 -42.45 6.17
N ILE A 149 -16.44 -42.12 4.88
CA ILE A 149 -15.61 -41.03 4.36
C ILE A 149 -16.45 -40.28 3.33
N GLY A 150 -16.51 -38.96 3.45
CA GLY A 150 -17.27 -38.05 2.58
C GLY A 150 -16.47 -36.82 2.21
#